data_AF-A0A6M0S792-F1
#
_entry.id   AF-A0A6M0S792-F1
#
_cell.length_a   1.000
_cell.length_b   1.000
_cell.length_c   1.000
_cell.angle_alpha   90.00
_cell.angle_beta   90.00
_cell.angle_gamma   90.00
#
_symmetry.space_group_name_H-M   'P 1'
#
loop_
_entity.id
_entity.type
_entity.pdbx_description
1 polymer ?
#
loop_
_entity_poly.entity_id
_entity_poly.type
_entity_poly.pdbx_seq_one_letter_code
_entity_poly.pdbx_strand_id
1 'polypeptide(L)' 'MLRADGTPVNGVTVRAYDKDLRSEQILGQPVTTDADGNYEITYSSDEFSEVGSLLLGCVSDSNAPLL' A
#
# COMPACT_ATOMS: atom_id res chain seq x y z
N MET A 1 0.73 8.78 5.19
CA MET A 1 0.36 7.68 6.12
C MET A 1 0.59 8.17 7.54
N LEU A 2 -0.41 8.05 8.42
CA LEU A 2 -0.36 8.53 9.81
C LEU A 2 -0.71 7.41 10.79
N ARG A 3 -0.15 7.45 12.01
CA ARG A 3 -0.59 6.64 13.15
C ARG A 3 -1.89 7.21 13.73
N ALA A 4 -2.51 6.48 14.66
CA ALA A 4 -3.73 6.93 15.36
C ALA A 4 -3.58 8.24 16.13
N ASP A 5 -2.36 8.59 16.54
CA ASP A 5 -2.04 9.86 17.20
C ASP A 5 -1.74 11.01 16.22
N GLY A 6 -1.86 10.76 14.91
CA GLY A 6 -1.58 11.74 13.85
C GLY A 6 -0.10 11.86 13.47
N THR A 7 0.80 11.06 14.04
CA THR A 7 2.22 11.09 13.68
C THR A 7 2.49 10.38 12.34
N PRO A 8 3.38 10.90 11.47
CA PRO A 8 3.78 10.22 10.26
C PRO A 8 4.38 8.84 10.50
N VAL A 9 4.02 7.88 9.65
CA VAL A 9 4.61 6.55 9.67
C VAL A 9 5.77 6.51 8.68
N ASN A 10 7.00 6.66 9.17
CA ASN A 10 8.21 6.54 8.35
C ASN A 10 8.73 5.10 8.31
N GLY A 11 9.28 4.68 7.16
CA GLY A 11 10.05 3.44 7.05
C GLY A 11 9.21 2.17 6.93
N VAL A 12 7.91 2.25 6.64
CA VAL A 12 7.06 1.06 6.43
C VAL A 12 6.90 0.75 4.95
N THR A 13 6.80 -0.54 4.62
CA THR A 13 6.61 -0.99 3.25
C THR A 13 5.13 -0.96 2.89
N VAL A 14 4.77 -0.23 1.83
CA VAL A 14 3.43 -0.18 1.27
C VAL A 14 3.38 -1.04 0.00
N ARG A 15 2.29 -1.78 -0.17
CA ARG A 15 2.04 -2.65 -1.32
C ARG A 15 0.64 -2.36 -1.87
N ALA A 16 0.55 -2.15 -3.18
CA ALA A 16 -0.72 -2.04 -3.86
C ALA A 16 -1.19 -3.43 -4.32
N TYR A 17 -2.48 -3.69 -4.16
CA TYR A 17 -3.11 -4.94 -4.57
C TYR A 17 -4.36 -4.64 -5.38
N ASP A 18 -4.49 -5.25 -6.55
CA ASP A 18 -5.80 -5.41 -7.17
C ASP A 18 -6.50 -6.58 -6.49
N LYS A 19 -7.68 -6.33 -5.90
CA LYS A 19 -8.47 -7.37 -5.27
C LYS A 19 -9.62 -7.75 -6.17
N ASP A 20 -9.42 -8.86 -6.86
CA ASP A 20 -10.49 -9.63 -7.45
C ASP A 20 -11.22 -10.43 -6.36
N LEU A 21 -12.46 -10.85 -6.64
CA LEU A 21 -13.35 -11.57 -5.69
C LEU A 21 -12.70 -12.80 -5.02
N ARG A 22 -11.60 -13.34 -5.57
CA ARG A 22 -10.91 -14.54 -5.08
C ARG A 22 -9.38 -14.47 -5.14
N SER A 23 -8.78 -13.41 -5.65
CA SER A 23 -7.33 -13.29 -5.81
C SER A 23 -6.87 -11.87 -5.56
N GLU A 24 -5.67 -11.76 -5.00
CA GLU A 24 -4.96 -10.49 -4.87
C GLU A 24 -3.80 -10.51 -5.85
N GLN A 25 -3.73 -9.51 -6.73
CA GLN A 25 -2.61 -9.29 -7.64
C GLN A 25 -1.81 -8.09 -7.14
N ILE A 26 -0.50 -8.25 -6.94
CA ILE A 26 0.37 -7.13 -6.59
C ILE A 26 0.48 -6.20 -7.80
N LEU A 27 0.35 -4.90 -7.55
CA LEU A 27 0.51 -3.86 -8.55
C LEU A 27 1.78 -3.06 -8.29
N GLY A 28 2.58 -2.85 -9.33
CA GLY A 28 3.82 -2.08 -9.25
C GLY A 28 4.82 -2.68 -8.26
N GLN A 29 5.78 -1.86 -7.84
CA GLN A 29 6.78 -2.26 -6.84
C GLN A 29 6.39 -1.78 -5.44
N PRO A 30 6.66 -2.57 -4.38
CA PRO A 30 6.53 -2.09 -3.01
C PRO A 30 7.42 -0.86 -2.77
N VAL A 31 6.91 0.10 -2.02
CA VAL A 31 7.64 1.34 -1.69
C VAL A 31 7.68 1.57 -0.19
N THR A 32 8.70 2.26 0.28
CA THR A 32 8.83 2.63 1.69
C THR A 32 8.36 4.06 1.90
N THR A 33 7.59 4.30 2.96
CA THR A 33 7.16 5.65 3.31
C THR A 33 8.33 6.56 3.72
N ASP A 34 8.27 7.82 3.29
CA ASP A 34 9.24 8.85 3.66
C ASP A 34 9.03 9.38 5.09
N ALA A 35 9.83 10.38 5.51
CA ALA A 35 9.80 10.93 6.87
C ALA A 35 8.46 11.61 7.21
N ASP A 36 7.75 12.08 6.19
CA ASP A 36 6.42 12.70 6.29
C ASP A 36 5.31 11.66 6.09
N GLY A 37 5.67 10.38 5.95
CA GLY A 37 4.75 9.26 5.76
C GLY A 37 4.16 9.20 4.35
N ASN A 38 4.68 9.96 3.40
CA ASN A 38 4.23 9.93 2.01
C ASN A 38 4.82 8.71 1.30
N TYR A 39 4.11 8.28 0.26
CA TYR A 39 4.55 7.22 -0.64
C TYR A 39 3.79 7.34 -1.96
N GLU A 40 4.38 6.80 -3.03
CA GLU A 40 3.77 6.73 -4.35
C GLU A 40 4.07 5.35 -4.95
N ILE A 41 3.04 4.61 -5.37
CA ILE A 41 3.20 3.37 -6.13
C ILE A 41 2.69 3.63 -7.53
N THR A 42 3.60 3.59 -8.50
CA THR A 42 3.25 3.65 -9.91
C THR A 42 3.04 2.22 -10.43
N TYR A 43 1.95 2.02 -11.15
CA TYR A 43 1.63 0.78 -11.86
C TYR A 43 0.95 1.11 -13.19
N SER A 44 1.04 0.19 -14.15
CA SER A 44 0.44 0.34 -15.47
C SER A 44 -0.99 -0.24 -15.50
N SER A 45 -1.80 0.23 -16.45
CA SER A 45 -3.12 -0.35 -16.71
C SER A 45 -3.05 -1.82 -17.11
N ASP A 46 -1.93 -2.24 -17.71
CA ASP A 46 -1.70 -3.64 -18.11
C ASP A 46 -1.48 -4.57 -16.90
N GLU A 47 -1.13 -4.00 -15.74
CA GLU A 47 -1.01 -4.73 -14.48
C GLU A 47 -2.35 -4.87 -13.74
N PHE A 48 -3.43 -4.26 -14.23
CA PHE A 48 -4.74 -4.25 -13.59
C PHE A 48 -5.76 -5.10 -14.35
N SER A 49 -6.57 -5.89 -13.62
CA SER A 49 -7.72 -6.61 -14.18
C SER A 49 -8.90 -5.63 -14.28
N GLU A 50 -9.47 -5.43 -15.48
CA GLU A 50 -10.53 -4.43 -15.75
C GLU A 50 -11.78 -4.53 -14.84
N VAL A 51 -11.93 -5.60 -14.05
CA VAL A 51 -13.12 -5.89 -13.22
C VAL A 51 -12.83 -5.83 -11.71
N GLY A 52 -11.60 -5.50 -11.31
CA GLY A 52 -11.13 -5.49 -9.91
C GLY A 52 -11.42 -4.20 -9.14
N SER A 53 -11.32 -4.26 -7.81
CA SER A 53 -11.25 -3.07 -6.96
C SER A 53 -9.81 -2.89 -6.49
N LEU A 54 -9.21 -1.76 -6.81
CA LEU A 54 -7.90 -1.41 -6.28
C LEU A 54 -7.96 -1.26 -4.76
N LEU A 55 -7.09 -1.99 -4.06
CA LEU A 55 -6.86 -1.83 -2.63
C LEU A 55 -5.39 -1.49 -2.38
N LEU A 56 -5.17 -0.68 -1.36
CA LEU A 56 -3.84 -0.26 -0.95
C LEU A 56 -3.60 -0.75 0.47
N GLY A 57 -2.63 -1.65 0.63
CA GLY A 57 -2.29 -2.28 1.89
C GLY A 57 -0.94 -1.78 2.41
N CYS A 58 -0.87 -1.46 3.70
CA CYS A 58 0.42 -1.25 4.37
C CYS A 58 0.86 -2.53 5.06
N VAL A 59 2.14 -2.90 4.88
CA VAL A 59 2.78 -4.00 5.60
C VAL A 59 3.89 -3.39 6.44
N SER A 60 3.65 -3.28 7.74
CA SER A 60 4.68 -2.84 8.68
C SER A 60 5.44 -4.06 9.22
N ASP A 61 6.78 -4.01 9.16
CA ASP A 61 7.64 -4.94 9.91
C ASP A 61 7.58 -4.69 11.43
N SER A 62 6.85 -3.65 11.85
CA SER A 62 6.56 -3.33 13.24
C SER A 62 5.13 -3.74 13.60
N ASN A 63 4.99 -4.46 14.71
CA ASN A 63 3.73 -5.03 15.24
C ASN A 63 2.75 -3.96 15.80
N ALA A 64 2.86 -2.70 15.35
CA ALA A 64 1.98 -1.61 15.76
C ALA A 64 0.83 -1.47 14.76
N PRO A 65 -0.43 -1.35 15.20
CA PRO A 65 -1.56 -1.16 14.30
C PRO A 65 -1.42 0.18 13.57
N LEU A 66 -1.45 0.12 12.23
CA LEU A 66 -1.55 1.28 11.35
C LEU A 66 -3.04 1.57 11.08
N LEU A 67 -3.39 2.84 10.85
CA LEU A 67 -4.72 3.27 10.39
C LEU A 67 -4.73 3.51 8.88
#